data_AF-A0A3D3LY91-F1
#
_entry.id   AF-A0A3D3LY91-F1
#
_cell.length_a   1.000
_cell.length_b   1.000
_cell.length_c   1.000
_cell.angle_alpha   90.00
_cell.angle_beta   90.00
_cell.angle_gamma   90.00
#
_symmetry.space_group_name_H-M   'P 1'
#
loop_
_entity.id
_entity.type
_entity.pdbx_description
1 polymer ?
#
loop_
_entity_poly.entity_id
_entity_poly.type
_entity_poly.pdbx_seq_one_letter_code
_entity_poly.pdbx_strand_id
1 'polypeptide(L)'
;MTDNVLTETEHEFLNSVFDLARYNKPVALKSLFDQGVPVDLTNAKGDTLLILAAYHQHTDLLQILINEGADLDRINDRGQTALVCAVFRNNLPIARMLLDAGADETLGTQTPAQAAQFFELDDMQKLFS
;
A
#
# COMPACT_ATOMS: atom_id res chain seq x y z
N MET A 1 20.67 9.93 -24.56
CA MET A 1 20.09 9.41 -23.30
C MET A 1 18.60 9.64 -23.46
N THR A 2 17.85 8.60 -23.79
CA THR A 2 16.40 8.74 -24.00
C THR A 2 15.77 8.90 -22.63
N ASP A 3 15.36 10.11 -22.30
CA ASP A 3 14.41 10.34 -21.23
C ASP A 3 13.23 9.40 -21.50
N ASN A 4 13.04 8.47 -20.57
CA ASN A 4 11.97 7.48 -20.60
C ASN A 4 10.65 8.20 -20.24
N VAL A 5 10.26 9.15 -21.09
CA VAL A 5 8.96 9.83 -21.00
C VAL A 5 7.95 8.79 -21.47
N LEU A 6 7.25 8.20 -20.51
CA LEU A 6 6.13 7.31 -20.78
C LEU A 6 5.17 7.99 -21.76
N THR A 7 4.67 7.22 -22.72
CA THR A 7 3.69 7.70 -23.68
C THR A 7 2.40 8.11 -22.96
N GLU A 8 1.62 9.01 -23.57
CA GLU A 8 0.34 9.46 -23.01
C GLU A 8 -0.59 8.27 -22.68
N THR A 9 -0.59 7.25 -23.54
CA THR A 9 -1.36 6.00 -23.35
C THR A 9 -0.85 5.17 -22.16
N GLU A 10 0.45 5.08 -21.93
CA GLU A 10 1.02 4.37 -20.77
C GLU A 10 0.69 5.10 -19.46
N HIS A 11 0.70 6.44 -19.46
CA HIS A 11 0.25 7.23 -18.32
C HIS A 11 -1.23 7.01 -18.00
N GLU A 12 -2.10 7.03 -19.01
CA GLU A 12 -3.54 6.76 -18.83
C GLU A 12 -3.77 5.35 -18.27
N PHE A 13 -3.06 4.36 -18.82
CA PHE A 13 -3.13 2.99 -18.33
C PHE A 13 -2.72 2.91 -16.86
N LEU A 14 -1.54 3.43 -16.49
CA LEU A 14 -1.07 3.38 -15.11
C LEU A 14 -2.04 4.10 -14.16
N ASN A 15 -2.54 5.28 -14.54
CA ASN A 15 -3.54 6.00 -13.76
C ASN A 15 -4.80 5.14 -13.53
N SER A 16 -5.25 4.43 -14.56
CA SER A 16 -6.39 3.52 -14.45
C SER A 16 -6.12 2.38 -13.45
N VAL A 17 -4.93 1.80 -13.42
CA VAL A 17 -4.56 0.74 -12.45
C VAL A 17 -4.66 1.27 -11.01
N PHE A 18 -4.16 2.47 -10.75
CA PHE A 18 -4.26 3.06 -9.41
C PHE A 18 -5.68 3.48 -9.04
N ASP A 19 -6.51 3.89 -10.00
CA ASP A 19 -7.92 4.16 -9.76
C ASP A 19 -8.68 2.89 -9.38
N LEU A 20 -8.36 1.73 -9.97
CA LEU A 20 -8.92 0.45 -9.54
C LEU A 20 -8.62 0.17 -8.05
N ALA A 21 -7.43 0.51 -7.55
CA ALA A 21 -7.12 0.37 -6.13
C ALA A 21 -7.92 1.38 -5.26
N ARG A 22 -7.97 2.66 -5.67
CA ARG A 22 -8.70 3.72 -4.96
C ARG A 22 -10.20 3.48 -4.85
N TYR A 23 -10.80 2.80 -5.84
CA TYR A 23 -12.24 2.50 -5.88
C TYR A 23 -12.58 1.05 -5.52
N ASN A 24 -11.64 0.34 -4.89
CA ASN A 24 -11.76 -1.06 -4.49
C ASN A 24 -12.27 -1.98 -5.61
N LYS A 25 -11.46 -2.19 -6.65
CA LYS A 25 -11.76 -3.09 -7.77
C LYS A 25 -10.83 -4.33 -7.77
N PRO A 26 -10.90 -5.18 -6.72
CA PRO A 26 -9.98 -6.30 -6.52
C PRO A 26 -9.98 -7.30 -7.68
N VAL A 27 -11.16 -7.63 -8.21
CA VAL A 27 -11.29 -8.58 -9.33
C VAL A 27 -10.62 -8.06 -10.61
N ALA A 28 -10.74 -6.75 -10.87
CA ALA A 28 -10.12 -6.13 -12.03
C ALA A 28 -8.59 -6.12 -11.89
N LEU A 29 -8.08 -5.77 -10.70
CA LEU A 29 -6.65 -5.81 -10.42
C LEU A 29 -6.10 -7.24 -10.52
N LYS A 30 -6.80 -8.23 -9.96
CA LYS A 30 -6.40 -9.64 -10.08
C LYS A 30 -6.30 -10.08 -11.55
N SER A 31 -7.29 -9.69 -12.36
CA SER A 31 -7.27 -9.97 -13.80
C SER A 31 -6.09 -9.31 -14.53
N LEU A 32 -5.63 -8.15 -14.07
CA LEU A 32 -4.44 -7.48 -14.62
C LEU A 32 -3.14 -8.20 -14.19
N PHE A 33 -3.05 -8.65 -12.94
CA PHE A 33 -1.90 -9.43 -12.47
C PHE A 33 -1.78 -10.75 -13.23
N ASP A 34 -2.90 -11.43 -13.50
CA ASP A 34 -2.95 -12.64 -14.33
C ASP A 34 -2.48 -12.39 -15.78
N GLN A 35 -2.56 -11.14 -16.26
CA GLN A 35 -2.04 -10.71 -17.56
C GLN A 35 -0.57 -10.25 -17.51
N GLY A 36 0.09 -10.37 -16.36
CA GLY A 36 1.50 -10.01 -16.17
C GLY A 36 1.74 -8.54 -15.83
N VAL A 37 0.70 -7.77 -15.48
CA VAL A 37 0.90 -6.43 -14.92
C VAL A 37 1.58 -6.57 -13.54
N PRO A 38 2.70 -5.88 -13.28
CA PRO A 38 3.39 -6.00 -11.99
C PRO A 38 2.52 -5.56 -10.82
N VAL A 39 2.61 -6.26 -9.68
CA VAL A 39 1.87 -5.92 -8.45
C VAL A 39 2.43 -4.68 -7.76
N ASP A 40 3.75 -4.44 -7.85
CA ASP A 40 4.47 -3.36 -7.17
C ASP A 40 4.64 -2.10 -8.02
N LEU A 41 3.68 -1.82 -8.91
CA LEU A 41 3.66 -0.54 -9.63
C LEU A 41 3.52 0.63 -8.65
N THR A 42 4.23 1.73 -8.93
CA THR A 42 4.16 2.97 -8.16
C THR A 42 3.56 4.09 -8.99
N ASN A 43 2.69 4.90 -8.39
CA ASN A 43 2.20 6.11 -9.02
C ASN A 43 3.20 7.28 -8.88
N ALA A 44 2.85 8.46 -9.39
CA ALA A 44 3.71 9.66 -9.33
C ALA A 44 4.00 10.20 -7.92
N LYS A 45 3.46 9.59 -6.85
CA LYS A 45 3.73 9.90 -5.44
C LYS A 45 4.49 8.77 -4.74
N GLY A 46 4.96 7.77 -5.50
CA GLY A 46 5.56 6.55 -4.97
C GLY A 46 4.57 5.61 -4.28
N ASP A 47 3.26 5.86 -4.34
CA ASP A 47 2.29 4.96 -3.70
C ASP A 47 2.16 3.68 -4.53
N THR A 48 2.36 2.52 -3.89
CA THR A 48 2.01 1.20 -4.46
C THR A 48 0.51 0.92 -4.32
N LEU A 49 0.03 -0.12 -4.98
CA LEU A 49 -1.34 -0.60 -4.79
C LEU A 49 -1.61 -1.00 -3.33
N LEU A 50 -0.61 -1.57 -2.65
CA LEU A 50 -0.72 -1.97 -1.23
C LEU A 50 -0.85 -0.75 -0.32
N ILE A 51 -0.06 0.30 -0.56
CA ILE A 51 -0.16 1.58 0.17
C ILE A 51 -1.54 2.21 -0.02
N LEU A 52 -2.07 2.21 -1.26
CA LEU A 52 -3.41 2.72 -1.54
C LEU A 52 -4.48 1.88 -0.86
N ALA A 53 -4.40 0.55 -0.91
CA ALA A 53 -5.36 -0.33 -0.25
C ALA A 53 -5.38 -0.12 1.27
N ALA A 54 -4.22 0.00 1.92
CA ALA A 54 -4.12 0.29 3.35
C ALA A 54 -4.67 1.68 3.70
N TYR A 55 -4.30 2.71 2.93
CA TYR A 55 -4.78 4.08 3.14
C TYR A 55 -6.31 4.19 2.94
N HIS A 56 -6.87 3.51 1.94
CA HIS A 56 -8.31 3.51 1.69
C HIS A 56 -9.08 2.49 2.52
N GLN A 57 -8.39 1.69 3.34
CA GLN A 57 -8.96 0.68 4.24
C GLN A 57 -9.67 -0.48 3.50
N HIS A 58 -9.16 -0.87 2.35
CA HIS A 58 -9.71 -1.95 1.52
C HIS A 58 -9.08 -3.30 1.89
N THR A 59 -9.63 -3.97 2.91
CA THR A 59 -9.10 -5.24 3.44
C THR A 59 -9.07 -6.38 2.41
N ASP A 60 -10.10 -6.47 1.57
CA ASP A 60 -10.22 -7.48 0.51
C ASP A 60 -9.15 -7.30 -0.57
N LEU A 61 -8.94 -6.06 -1.00
CA LEU A 61 -7.85 -5.74 -1.92
C LEU A 61 -6.47 -5.97 -1.28
N LEU A 62 -6.28 -5.57 -0.03
CA LEU A 62 -5.03 -5.79 0.70
C LEU A 62 -4.66 -7.28 0.73
N GLN A 63 -5.63 -8.14 1.05
CA GLN A 63 -5.41 -9.59 1.09
C GLN A 63 -4.98 -10.15 -0.28
N ILE A 64 -5.59 -9.69 -1.36
CA ILE A 64 -5.19 -10.09 -2.72
C ILE A 64 -3.76 -9.66 -3.00
N LEU A 65 -3.42 -8.40 -2.73
CA LEU A 65 -2.07 -7.88 -3.01
C LEU A 65 -0.99 -8.63 -2.23
N ILE A 66 -1.24 -8.95 -0.95
CA ILE A 66 -0.35 -9.78 -0.14
C ILE A 66 -0.20 -11.18 -0.76
N ASN A 67 -1.30 -11.80 -1.19
CA ASN A 67 -1.28 -13.14 -1.80
C ASN A 67 -0.57 -13.18 -3.16
N GLU A 68 -0.61 -12.09 -3.92
CA GLU A 68 0.11 -11.94 -5.18
C GLU A 68 1.60 -11.57 -4.97
N GLY A 69 2.06 -11.49 -3.71
CA GLY A 69 3.46 -11.26 -3.38
C GLY A 69 3.90 -9.79 -3.47
N ALA A 70 2.99 -8.85 -3.20
CA ALA A 70 3.34 -7.44 -3.09
C ALA A 70 4.45 -7.21 -2.05
N ASP A 71 5.38 -6.32 -2.38
CA ASP A 71 6.42 -5.85 -1.48
C ASP A 71 5.80 -5.00 -0.37
N LEU A 72 5.78 -5.54 0.85
CA LEU A 72 5.12 -4.95 2.01
C LEU A 72 5.80 -3.68 2.52
N ASP A 73 7.08 -3.53 2.19
CA ASP A 73 8.01 -2.62 2.84
C ASP A 73 8.36 -1.40 1.97
N ARG A 74 7.70 -1.27 0.82
CA ARG A 74 7.83 -0.10 -0.06
C ARG A 74 7.47 1.19 0.70
N ILE A 75 8.33 2.19 0.53
CA ILE A 75 8.17 3.52 1.11
C ILE A 75 7.82 4.49 -0.03
N ASN A 76 6.68 5.19 0.09
CA ASN A 76 6.29 6.23 -0.87
C ASN A 76 7.09 7.54 -0.66
N ASP A 77 6.83 8.55 -1.50
CA ASP A 77 7.55 9.83 -1.44
C ASP A 77 7.24 10.63 -0.16
N ARG A 78 6.20 10.25 0.59
CA ARG A 78 5.88 10.81 1.91
C ARG A 78 6.59 10.06 3.05
N GLY A 79 7.41 9.06 2.75
CA GLY A 79 8.08 8.25 3.76
C GLY A 79 7.17 7.24 4.46
N GLN A 80 6.10 6.78 3.81
CA GLN A 80 5.09 5.91 4.43
C GLN A 80 5.10 4.54 3.76
N THR A 81 5.09 3.48 4.58
CA THR A 81 4.74 2.11 4.17
C THR A 81 3.24 1.89 4.23
N ALA A 82 2.76 0.75 3.71
CA ALA A 82 1.36 0.36 3.87
C ALA A 82 0.95 0.25 5.34
N LEU A 83 1.83 -0.27 6.21
CA LEU A 83 1.59 -0.40 7.64
C LEU A 83 1.47 0.96 8.33
N VAL A 84 2.36 1.91 8.00
CA VAL A 84 2.25 3.30 8.46
C VAL A 84 0.92 3.93 8.03
N CYS A 85 0.48 3.72 6.79
CA CYS A 85 -0.83 4.17 6.33
C CYS A 85 -2.00 3.54 7.11
N ALA A 86 -1.93 2.25 7.46
CA ALA A 86 -2.95 1.60 8.28
C ALA A 86 -3.05 2.22 9.68
N VAL A 87 -1.91 2.58 10.29
CA VAL A 87 -1.85 3.31 11.57
C VAL A 87 -2.47 4.70 11.46
N PHE A 88 -2.14 5.47 10.42
CA PHE A 88 -2.75 6.78 10.17
C PHE A 88 -4.28 6.72 10.05
N ARG A 89 -4.82 5.61 9.58
CA ARG A 89 -6.26 5.37 9.45
C ARG A 89 -6.87 4.69 10.67
N ASN A 90 -6.07 4.43 11.70
CA ASN A 90 -6.43 3.68 12.91
C ASN A 90 -7.13 2.35 12.59
N ASN A 91 -6.65 1.64 11.56
CA ASN A 91 -7.26 0.40 11.10
C ASN A 91 -6.48 -0.82 11.62
N LEU A 92 -6.85 -1.27 12.83
CA LEU A 92 -6.24 -2.43 13.49
C LEU A 92 -6.26 -3.71 12.64
N PRO A 93 -7.38 -4.09 11.97
CA PRO A 93 -7.40 -5.29 11.14
C PRO A 93 -6.35 -5.29 10.02
N ILE A 94 -6.21 -4.18 9.29
CA ILE A 94 -5.22 -4.04 8.21
C ILE A 94 -3.80 -4.02 8.77
N ALA A 95 -3.57 -3.29 9.86
CA ALA A 95 -2.26 -3.25 10.51
C ALA A 95 -1.84 -4.67 10.97
N ARG A 96 -2.75 -5.42 11.58
CA ARG A 96 -2.50 -6.82 11.96
C ARG A 96 -2.23 -7.69 10.75
N MET A 97 -3.04 -7.57 9.69
CA MET A 97 -2.85 -8.37 8.47
C MET A 97 -1.47 -8.15 7.84
N LEU A 98 -0.98 -6.90 7.80
CA LEU A 98 0.36 -6.59 7.29
C LEU A 98 1.47 -7.17 8.17
N LEU A 99 1.33 -7.08 9.49
CA LEU A 99 2.29 -7.66 10.44
C LEU A 99 2.29 -9.19 10.40
N ASP A 100 1.12 -9.82 10.30
CA ASP A 100 0.99 -11.27 10.11
C ASP A 100 1.63 -11.74 8.81
N ALA A 101 1.59 -10.89 7.76
CA ALA A 101 2.27 -11.13 6.49
C ALA A 101 3.78 -10.83 6.52
N GLY A 102 4.31 -10.29 7.62
CA GLY A 102 5.72 -10.05 7.83
C GLY A 102 6.23 -8.66 7.43
N ALA A 103 5.35 -7.65 7.33
CA ALA A 103 5.78 -6.27 7.11
C ALA A 103 6.69 -5.77 8.24
N ASP A 104 7.75 -5.03 7.89
CA ASP A 104 8.71 -4.51 8.86
C ASP A 104 8.14 -3.26 9.57
N GLU A 105 7.90 -3.40 10.87
CA GLU A 105 7.36 -2.34 11.74
C GLU A 105 8.37 -1.25 12.11
N THR A 106 9.62 -1.33 11.62
CA THR A 106 10.66 -0.33 11.84
C THR A 106 10.82 0.65 10.68
N LEU A 107 10.09 0.42 9.57
CA LEU A 107 10.21 1.22 8.35
C LEU A 107 9.26 2.43 8.30
N GLY A 108 9.66 3.39 7.45
CA GLY A 108 9.00 4.68 7.26
C GLY A 108 9.73 5.83 7.96
N THR A 109 9.49 7.05 7.51
CA THR A 109 10.05 8.27 8.12
C THR A 109 9.60 8.41 9.58
N GLN A 110 8.37 8.02 9.86
CA GLN A 110 7.86 7.79 11.20
C GLN A 110 7.41 6.34 11.26
N THR A 111 7.96 5.55 12.18
CA THR A 111 7.60 4.12 12.28
C THR A 111 6.12 3.98 12.68
N PRO A 112 5.48 2.84 12.38
CA PRO A 112 4.14 2.51 12.86
C PRO A 112 3.94 2.79 14.36
N ALA A 113 4.89 2.39 15.21
CA ALA A 113 4.83 2.65 16.65
C ALA A 113 4.91 4.15 17.00
N GLN A 114 5.81 4.90 16.35
CA GLN A 114 5.92 6.35 16.55
C GLN A 114 4.65 7.09 16.08
N ALA A 115 4.04 6.64 14.98
CA ALA A 115 2.79 7.21 14.49
C ALA A 115 1.64 6.90 15.47
N ALA A 116 1.51 5.65 15.94
CA ALA A 116 0.48 5.26 16.91
C ALA A 116 0.61 6.03 18.25
N GLN A 117 1.85 6.32 18.66
CA GLN A 117 2.11 7.20 19.80
C GLN A 117 1.68 8.64 19.53
N PHE A 118 2.06 9.21 18.39
CA PHE A 118 1.73 10.60 18.04
C PHE A 118 0.22 10.88 17.98
N PHE A 119 -0.56 9.90 17.51
CA PHE A 119 -2.02 9.99 17.46
C PHE A 119 -2.73 9.48 18.72
N GLU A 120 -1.98 9.09 19.76
CA GLU A 120 -2.53 8.58 21.03
C GLU A 120 -3.47 7.37 20.82
N LEU A 121 -3.09 6.45 19.92
CA LEU A 121 -3.89 5.27 19.56
C LEU A 121 -3.54 4.07 20.45
N ASP A 122 -4.11 4.01 21.65
CA ASP A 122 -3.77 3.00 22.68
C ASP A 122 -3.80 1.55 22.18
N ASP A 123 -4.85 1.15 21.46
CA ASP A 123 -4.95 -0.24 20.97
C ASP A 123 -3.98 -0.52 19.83
N MET A 124 -3.65 0.50 19.02
CA MET A 124 -2.64 0.38 17.96
C MET A 124 -1.23 0.32 18.54
N GLN A 125 -0.94 1.04 19.62
CA GLN A 125 0.35 0.95 20.32
C GLN A 125 0.61 -0.46 20.85
N LYS A 126 -0.43 -1.11 21.40
CA LYS A 126 -0.36 -2.51 21.87
C LYS A 126 0.01 -3.50 20.76
N LEU A 127 -0.21 -3.14 19.50
CA LEU A 127 0.08 -4.00 18.36
C LEU A 127 1.59 -4.14 18.08
N PHE A 128 2.38 -3.17 18.52
CA PHE A 128 3.84 -3.06 18.30
C PHE A 128 4.63 -3.25 19.61
N SER A 129 4.00 -3.82 20.64
CA SER A 129 4.54 -4.00 22.01
C SER A 129 5.16 -5.37 22.23
#